data_AF-A0A2S8FPN0-F1
#
_entry.id   AF-A0A2S8FPN0-F1
#
_cell.length_a   1.000
_cell.length_b   1.000
_cell.length_c   1.000
_cell.angle_alpha   90.00
_cell.angle_beta   90.00
_cell.angle_gamma   90.00
#
_symmetry.space_group_name_H-M   'P 1'
#
loop_
_entity.id
_entity.type
_entity.pdbx_description
1 polymer ?
#
loop_
_entity_poly.entity_id
_entity_poly.type
_entity_poly.pdbx_seq_one_letter_code
_entity_poly.pdbx_strand_id
1 'polypeptide(L)'
;MSADSRDYKAAKRVILQTAAVYLPSYKKPDDMGNFAAAEKLLDKYNIGLSLWPAKGGRHSFNSLPLKRYEDPIPDTEEAYKRLRKDVNERIKNKVPRYPFVVPIIFCEFAARGAGITPHSTKLGAQAPACLIAMSNENIKDKMTILHEMGHSALYPVHHHDNRDEVKGNLMHEADGRHFLLRYQVEAFEHAFFARYA
;
A
#
# COMPACT_ATOMS: atom_id res chain seq x y z
N MET A 1 -14.52 -17.42 -17.22
CA MET A 1 -14.32 -15.96 -17.26
C MET A 1 -12.83 -15.69 -17.37
N SER A 2 -12.38 -14.76 -18.22
CA SER A 2 -10.94 -14.51 -18.46
C SER A 2 -10.24 -13.84 -17.27
N ALA A 3 -8.91 -13.99 -17.16
CA ALA A 3 -8.08 -13.30 -16.16
C ALA A 3 -8.09 -11.77 -16.33
N ASP A 4 -8.33 -11.29 -17.56
CA ASP A 4 -8.42 -9.87 -17.90
C ASP A 4 -9.85 -9.30 -17.74
N SER A 5 -10.78 -10.06 -17.12
CA SER A 5 -12.13 -9.56 -16.88
C SER A 5 -12.11 -8.36 -15.91
N ARG A 6 -12.84 -7.30 -16.27
CA ARG A 6 -12.95 -6.05 -15.48
C ARG A 6 -14.17 -6.03 -14.55
N ASP A 7 -15.09 -6.96 -14.73
CA ASP A 7 -16.38 -7.03 -14.03
C ASP A 7 -16.41 -8.11 -12.94
N TYR A 8 -15.33 -8.90 -12.82
CA TYR A 8 -15.20 -9.89 -11.76
C TYR A 8 -15.25 -9.20 -10.39
N LYS A 9 -15.96 -9.79 -9.44
CA LYS A 9 -16.03 -9.34 -8.04
C LYS A 9 -15.66 -10.51 -7.14
N ALA A 10 -15.04 -10.19 -6.01
CA ALA A 10 -14.76 -11.18 -4.97
C ALA A 10 -16.04 -11.91 -4.56
N ALA A 11 -15.98 -13.25 -4.49
CA ALA A 11 -17.17 -14.07 -4.23
C ALA A 11 -17.74 -13.84 -2.83
N LYS A 12 -16.87 -13.51 -1.88
CA LYS A 12 -17.19 -13.06 -0.53
C LYS A 12 -16.51 -11.72 -0.29
N ARG A 13 -17.09 -10.87 0.56
CA ARG A 13 -16.45 -9.61 0.90
C ARG A 13 -15.15 -9.88 1.65
N VAL A 14 -14.04 -9.41 1.09
CA VAL A 14 -12.72 -9.47 1.72
C VAL A 14 -12.35 -8.09 2.24
N ILE A 15 -11.75 -8.01 3.41
CA ILE A 15 -11.25 -6.78 4.00
C ILE A 15 -9.73 -6.80 4.01
N LEU A 16 -9.11 -5.88 3.28
CA LEU A 16 -7.67 -5.65 3.30
C LEU A 16 -7.29 -4.86 4.56
N GLN A 17 -6.45 -5.43 5.40
CA GLN A 17 -6.01 -4.82 6.65
C GLN A 17 -4.71 -4.04 6.43
N THR A 18 -4.71 -2.75 6.75
CA THR A 18 -3.56 -1.87 6.52
C THR A 18 -3.26 -1.01 7.75
N ALA A 19 -2.03 -0.54 7.84
CA ALA A 19 -1.59 0.37 8.90
C ALA A 19 -0.86 1.58 8.30
N ALA A 20 -1.40 2.78 8.49
CA ALA A 20 -0.75 4.02 8.10
C ALA A 20 0.25 4.46 9.17
N VAL A 21 1.52 4.58 8.80
CA VAL A 21 2.60 5.06 9.67
C VAL A 21 3.30 6.24 9.02
N TYR A 22 3.55 7.29 9.78
CA TYR A 22 4.14 8.53 9.27
C TYR A 22 5.56 8.74 9.81
N LEU A 23 6.50 9.04 8.91
CA LEU A 23 7.87 9.40 9.25
C LEU A 23 8.07 10.92 9.21
N PRO A 24 8.99 11.49 10.01
CA PRO A 24 9.25 12.94 10.06
C PRO A 24 9.60 13.57 8.70
N SER A 25 10.19 12.82 7.76
CA SER A 25 10.50 13.29 6.42
C SER A 25 9.26 13.66 5.61
N TYR A 26 8.14 12.95 5.79
CA TYR A 26 6.87 13.30 5.16
C TYR A 26 6.27 14.54 5.84
N LYS A 27 6.09 15.65 5.14
CA LYS A 27 5.68 16.92 5.78
C LYS A 27 4.17 17.18 5.76
N LYS A 28 3.37 16.39 5.03
CA LYS A 28 1.91 16.53 5.04
C LYS A 28 1.27 15.84 6.25
N PRO A 29 0.11 16.35 6.72
CA PRO A 29 -0.60 15.77 7.85
C PRO A 29 -1.53 14.59 7.48
N ASP A 30 -1.75 14.33 6.20
CA ASP A 30 -2.71 13.34 5.69
C ASP A 30 -2.16 12.53 4.51
N ASP A 31 -2.97 11.60 3.99
CA ASP A 31 -2.68 10.76 2.82
C ASP A 31 -3.13 11.39 1.49
N MET A 32 -3.54 12.66 1.48
CA MET A 32 -3.99 13.42 0.30
C MET A 32 -5.23 12.83 -0.40
N GLY A 33 -6.00 11.99 0.31
CA GLY A 33 -7.20 11.33 -0.19
C GLY A 33 -6.96 10.05 -1.00
N ASN A 34 -5.75 9.48 -0.92
CA ASN A 34 -5.45 8.19 -1.55
C ASN A 34 -6.27 7.04 -0.94
N PHE A 35 -6.48 7.03 0.38
CA PHE A 35 -7.28 5.98 1.02
C PHE A 35 -8.75 6.04 0.60
N ALA A 36 -9.33 7.24 0.52
CA ALA A 36 -10.71 7.41 0.06
C ALA A 36 -10.89 6.97 -1.41
N ALA A 37 -9.90 7.26 -2.26
CA ALA A 37 -9.90 6.80 -3.65
C ALA A 37 -9.77 5.27 -3.75
N ALA A 38 -8.88 4.67 -2.96
CA ALA A 38 -8.68 3.24 -2.89
C ALA A 38 -9.94 2.50 -2.41
N GLU A 39 -10.57 2.97 -1.33
CA GLU A 39 -11.82 2.40 -0.79
C GLU A 39 -12.93 2.41 -1.84
N LYS A 40 -13.14 3.56 -2.51
CA LYS A 40 -14.13 3.71 -3.58
C LYS A 40 -13.88 2.73 -4.74
N LEU A 41 -12.63 2.49 -5.11
CA LEU A 41 -12.31 1.55 -6.19
C LEU A 41 -12.55 0.11 -5.74
N LEU A 42 -11.99 -0.29 -4.59
CA LEU A 42 -12.09 -1.64 -4.04
C LEU A 42 -13.54 -2.08 -3.79
N ASP A 43 -14.40 -1.17 -3.33
CA ASP A 43 -15.80 -1.49 -3.07
C ASP A 43 -16.56 -1.96 -4.32
N LYS A 44 -16.18 -1.48 -5.52
CA LYS A 44 -16.76 -1.98 -6.79
C LYS A 44 -16.52 -3.47 -6.99
N TYR A 45 -15.43 -3.98 -6.45
CA TYR A 45 -14.94 -5.35 -6.57
C TYR A 45 -15.31 -6.25 -5.39
N ASN A 46 -16.19 -5.77 -4.50
CA ASN A 46 -16.55 -6.44 -3.25
C ASN A 46 -15.36 -6.63 -2.29
N ILE A 47 -14.41 -5.69 -2.30
CA ILE A 47 -13.28 -5.65 -1.38
C ILE A 47 -13.41 -4.40 -0.52
N GLY A 48 -13.24 -4.53 0.80
CA GLY A 48 -13.19 -3.42 1.74
C GLY A 48 -11.76 -3.13 2.20
N LEU A 49 -11.58 -1.95 2.79
CA LEU A 49 -10.30 -1.52 3.36
C LEU A 49 -10.47 -1.25 4.87
N SER A 50 -9.61 -1.84 5.69
CA SER A 50 -9.57 -1.59 7.13
C SER A 50 -8.24 -0.94 7.49
N LEU A 51 -8.28 0.35 7.78
CA LEU A 51 -7.10 1.16 8.08
C LEU A 51 -6.92 1.37 9.60
N TRP A 52 -5.69 1.18 10.08
CA TRP A 52 -5.25 1.67 11.39
C TRP A 52 -4.31 2.88 11.25
N PRO A 53 -4.55 3.98 11.98
CA PRO A 53 -5.79 4.32 12.67
C PRO A 53 -6.98 4.48 11.72
N ALA A 54 -8.19 4.30 12.24
CA ALA A 54 -9.40 4.55 11.48
C ALA A 54 -9.41 6.00 10.95
N LYS A 55 -9.88 6.18 9.71
CA LYS A 55 -10.02 7.47 8.99
C LYS A 55 -8.73 8.11 8.47
N GLY A 56 -7.57 7.44 8.59
CA GLY A 56 -6.31 7.97 8.05
C GLY A 56 -5.83 9.23 8.78
N GLY A 57 -4.69 9.77 8.35
CA GLY A 57 -4.09 10.94 8.97
C GLY A 57 -2.97 10.67 9.98
N ARG A 58 -2.14 11.69 10.16
CA ARG A 58 -1.00 11.70 11.06
C ARG A 58 -1.44 12.02 12.48
N HIS A 59 -1.12 11.11 13.40
CA HIS A 59 -1.25 11.28 14.83
C HIS A 59 0.05 10.91 15.55
N SER A 60 0.18 11.32 16.81
CA SER A 60 1.34 10.96 17.62
C SER A 60 1.54 9.44 17.70
N PHE A 61 0.44 8.67 17.83
CA PHE A 61 0.50 7.22 18.05
C PHE A 61 0.83 6.39 16.79
N ASN A 62 0.63 6.93 15.58
CA ASN A 62 1.03 6.29 14.32
C ASN A 62 2.18 7.04 13.62
N SER A 63 2.80 8.00 14.29
CA SER A 63 4.08 8.58 13.87
C SER A 63 5.25 7.81 14.48
N LEU A 64 6.37 7.76 13.76
CA LEU A 64 7.64 7.20 14.19
C LEU A 64 8.71 8.31 14.31
N PRO A 65 8.74 9.05 15.43
CA PRO A 65 9.52 10.28 15.57
C PRO A 65 11.00 9.99 15.88
N LEU A 66 11.67 9.23 15.02
CA LEU A 66 13.10 8.94 15.14
C LEU A 66 13.88 9.91 14.25
N LYS A 67 14.90 10.57 14.81
CA LYS A 67 15.73 11.56 14.12
C LYS A 67 16.27 11.08 12.77
N ARG A 68 16.64 9.80 12.67
CA ARG A 68 17.13 9.17 11.43
C ARG A 68 16.14 9.16 10.26
N TYR A 69 14.87 9.45 10.53
CA TYR A 69 13.80 9.50 9.53
C TYR A 69 13.34 10.94 9.26
N GLU A 70 14.13 11.94 9.67
CA GLU A 70 13.98 13.33 9.24
C GLU A 70 14.45 13.53 7.79
N ASP A 71 15.47 12.77 7.38
CA ASP A 71 16.02 12.73 6.02
C ASP A 71 15.35 11.63 5.15
N PRO A 72 15.47 11.73 3.81
CA PRO A 72 14.99 10.68 2.91
C PRO A 72 15.63 9.32 3.20
N ILE A 73 14.82 8.25 3.18
CA ILE A 73 15.30 6.88 3.33
C ILE A 73 16.24 6.52 2.17
N PRO A 74 17.49 6.06 2.42
CA PRO A 74 18.38 5.60 1.37
C PRO A 74 17.81 4.40 0.61
N ASP A 75 18.09 4.31 -0.69
CA ASP A 75 17.67 3.18 -1.53
C ASP A 75 18.59 1.97 -1.35
N THR A 76 18.56 1.38 -0.14
CA THR A 76 19.37 0.22 0.22
C THR A 76 18.57 -0.81 1.00
N GLU A 77 18.92 -2.09 0.82
CA GLU A 77 18.27 -3.20 1.51
C GLU A 77 18.34 -3.06 3.03
N GLU A 78 19.47 -2.61 3.58
CA GLU A 78 19.68 -2.40 5.01
C GLU A 78 18.78 -1.29 5.56
N ALA A 79 18.60 -0.20 4.82
CA ALA A 79 17.74 0.91 5.21
C ALA A 79 16.27 0.45 5.29
N TYR A 80 15.81 -0.28 4.27
CA TYR A 80 14.45 -0.82 4.21
C TYR A 80 14.17 -1.90 5.26
N LYS A 81 15.11 -2.82 5.51
CA LYS A 81 15.00 -3.82 6.60
C LYS A 81 14.87 -3.15 7.96
N ARG A 82 15.69 -2.13 8.22
CA ARG A 82 15.65 -1.36 9.46
C ARG A 82 14.33 -0.60 9.61
N LEU A 83 13.89 0.08 8.55
CA LEU A 83 12.60 0.76 8.52
C LEU A 83 11.45 -0.20 8.86
N ARG A 84 11.43 -1.38 8.24
CA ARG A 84 10.41 -2.39 8.54
C ARG A 84 10.42 -2.78 10.02
N LYS A 85 11.60 -3.01 10.60
CA LYS A 85 11.72 -3.37 12.01
C LYS A 85 11.12 -2.29 12.92
N ASP A 86 11.55 -1.04 12.75
CA ASP A 86 11.14 0.08 13.59
C ASP A 86 9.62 0.36 13.44
N VAL A 87 9.08 0.24 12.22
CA VAL A 87 7.64 0.36 11.94
C VAL A 87 6.83 -0.80 12.54
N ASN A 88 7.30 -2.03 12.42
CA ASN A 88 6.63 -3.19 13.01
C ASN A 88 6.59 -3.13 14.53
N GLU A 89 7.68 -2.70 15.17
CA GLU A 89 7.71 -2.45 16.61
C GLU A 89 6.68 -1.40 17.00
N ARG A 90 6.57 -0.31 16.20
CA ARG A 90 5.54 0.71 16.43
C ARG A 90 4.12 0.16 16.34
N ILE A 91 3.81 -0.61 15.29
CA ILE A 91 2.48 -1.22 15.10
C ILE A 91 2.19 -2.22 16.21
N LYS A 92 3.10 -3.16 16.50
CA LYS A 92 2.91 -4.19 17.54
C LYS A 92 2.64 -3.58 18.92
N ASN A 93 3.36 -2.53 19.29
CA ASN A 93 3.19 -1.84 20.57
C ASN A 93 1.86 -1.11 20.72
N LYS A 94 1.19 -0.80 19.61
CA LYS A 94 -0.08 -0.05 19.61
C LYS A 94 -1.28 -0.90 19.22
N VAL A 95 -1.04 -2.00 18.53
CA VAL A 95 -2.08 -2.84 17.95
C VAL A 95 -1.74 -4.33 18.13
N PRO A 96 -1.66 -4.82 19.38
CA PRO A 96 -1.22 -6.20 19.67
C PRO A 96 -2.13 -7.29 19.09
N ARG A 97 -3.34 -6.94 18.63
CA ARG A 97 -4.31 -7.84 17.98
C ARG A 97 -4.45 -7.65 16.46
N TYR A 98 -3.57 -6.86 15.81
CA TYR A 98 -3.55 -6.71 14.34
C TYR A 98 -2.34 -7.43 13.73
N PRO A 99 -2.27 -8.77 13.77
CA PRO A 99 -1.10 -9.51 13.29
C PRO A 99 -0.92 -9.51 11.75
N PHE A 100 -1.92 -9.09 10.96
CA PHE A 100 -1.93 -9.26 9.50
C PHE A 100 -2.17 -7.94 8.74
N VAL A 101 -1.33 -6.93 8.97
CA VAL A 101 -1.43 -5.65 8.23
C VAL A 101 -0.33 -5.51 7.20
N VAL A 102 -0.65 -4.89 6.05
CA VAL A 102 0.36 -4.25 5.20
C VAL A 102 0.61 -2.81 5.72
N PRO A 103 1.85 -2.47 6.15
CA PRO A 103 2.19 -1.11 6.51
C PRO A 103 2.26 -0.22 5.28
N ILE A 104 1.56 0.91 5.34
CA ILE A 104 1.66 2.03 4.41
C ILE A 104 2.45 3.13 5.14
N ILE A 105 3.68 3.36 4.70
CA ILE A 105 4.65 4.22 5.36
C ILE A 105 4.76 5.52 4.57
N PHE A 106 4.26 6.62 5.14
CA PHE A 106 4.38 7.94 4.57
C PHE A 106 5.75 8.53 4.91
N CYS A 107 6.63 8.65 3.92
CA CYS A 107 8.03 9.06 4.08
C CYS A 107 8.63 9.57 2.77
N GLU A 108 9.67 10.39 2.84
CA GLU A 108 10.56 10.62 1.69
C GLU A 108 11.60 9.51 1.57
N PHE A 109 11.99 9.15 0.35
CA PHE A 109 13.00 8.15 0.05
C PHE A 109 13.79 8.54 -1.20
N ALA A 110 15.01 8.02 -1.34
CA ALA A 110 15.93 8.37 -2.42
C ALA A 110 15.60 7.71 -3.76
N ALA A 111 14.82 6.62 -3.75
CA ALA A 111 14.33 5.97 -4.96
C ALA A 111 13.43 6.92 -5.77
N ARG A 112 13.37 6.72 -7.09
CA ARG A 112 12.50 7.52 -7.97
C ARG A 112 11.05 7.05 -7.84
N GLY A 113 10.10 7.99 -7.84
CA GLY A 113 8.67 7.70 -7.89
C GLY A 113 7.89 8.27 -6.71
N ALA A 114 6.57 8.07 -6.72
CA ALA A 114 5.68 8.51 -5.66
C ALA A 114 5.42 7.45 -4.58
N GLY A 115 5.68 6.20 -4.93
CA GLY A 115 5.56 5.05 -4.05
C GLY A 115 6.52 3.97 -4.49
N ILE A 116 6.89 3.11 -3.53
CA ILE A 116 7.65 1.89 -3.77
C ILE A 116 7.19 0.79 -2.81
N THR A 117 7.28 -0.46 -3.26
CA THR A 117 7.09 -1.66 -2.41
C THR A 117 8.38 -2.50 -2.41
N PRO A 118 9.41 -2.09 -1.62
CA PRO A 118 10.73 -2.71 -1.68
C PRO A 118 10.74 -4.08 -1.00
N HIS A 119 11.15 -5.12 -1.72
CA HIS A 119 11.13 -6.53 -1.27
C HIS A 119 11.86 -6.75 0.07
N SER A 120 12.92 -5.98 0.28
CA SER A 120 13.77 -5.97 1.49
C SER A 120 13.03 -5.56 2.76
N THR A 121 11.82 -5.02 2.66
CA THR A 121 10.93 -4.79 3.82
C THR A 121 10.19 -6.05 4.28
N LYS A 122 10.48 -7.23 3.72
CA LYS A 122 9.98 -8.51 4.21
C LYS A 122 10.65 -8.90 5.53
N LEU A 123 9.86 -9.22 6.56
CA LEU A 123 10.33 -9.89 7.77
C LEU A 123 9.43 -11.12 8.03
N GLY A 124 10.01 -12.33 7.91
CA GLY A 124 9.26 -13.58 8.00
C GLY A 124 8.41 -13.87 6.76
N ALA A 125 7.14 -14.24 6.95
CA ALA A 125 6.21 -14.66 5.88
C ALA A 125 5.29 -13.55 5.35
N GLN A 126 5.45 -12.29 5.80
CA GLN A 126 4.55 -11.19 5.44
C GLN A 126 5.14 -10.36 4.31
N ALA A 127 4.33 -10.03 3.29
CA ALA A 127 4.81 -9.33 2.10
C ALA A 127 5.32 -7.91 2.42
N PRO A 128 5.97 -7.24 1.44
CA PRO A 128 6.67 -5.99 1.67
C PRO A 128 5.75 -4.86 2.18
N ALA A 129 6.34 -3.89 2.88
CA ALA A 129 5.69 -2.62 3.19
C ALA A 129 5.62 -1.74 1.94
N CYS A 130 4.64 -0.84 1.91
CA CYS A 130 4.49 0.18 0.89
C CYS A 130 5.02 1.50 1.44
N LEU A 131 5.96 2.14 0.78
CA LEU A 131 6.43 3.48 1.10
C LEU A 131 5.76 4.47 0.14
N ILE A 132 5.26 5.58 0.67
CA ILE A 132 4.51 6.59 -0.07
C ILE A 132 5.14 7.95 0.19
N ALA A 133 5.70 8.54 -0.87
CA ALA A 133 6.29 9.88 -0.83
C ALA A 133 5.21 10.94 -0.97
N MET A 134 5.56 12.18 -0.61
CA MET A 134 4.66 13.32 -0.71
C MET A 134 4.39 13.76 -2.16
N SER A 135 4.98 13.13 -3.18
CA SER A 135 4.97 13.63 -4.56
C SER A 135 3.55 13.68 -5.13
N ASN A 136 2.87 14.78 -4.85
CA ASN A 136 1.50 15.07 -5.20
C ASN A 136 1.41 15.75 -6.58
N GLU A 137 2.55 16.10 -7.17
CA GLU A 137 2.60 16.83 -8.45
C GLU A 137 2.65 15.89 -9.66
N ASN A 138 3.14 14.65 -9.49
CA ASN A 138 3.36 13.73 -10.60
C ASN A 138 2.36 12.58 -10.70
N ILE A 139 1.40 12.42 -9.77
CA ILE A 139 0.37 11.38 -9.84
C ILE A 139 -1.00 12.00 -9.54
N LYS A 140 -1.83 12.14 -10.58
CA LYS A 140 -3.13 12.84 -10.49
C LYS A 140 -4.29 11.96 -10.01
N ASP A 141 -4.17 10.63 -10.13
CA ASP A 141 -5.30 9.71 -9.92
C ASP A 141 -5.52 9.27 -8.47
N LYS A 142 -4.60 9.62 -7.55
CA LYS A 142 -4.66 9.24 -6.12
C LYS A 142 -4.70 7.73 -5.88
N MET A 143 -4.15 6.94 -6.80
CA MET A 143 -4.11 5.47 -6.70
C MET A 143 -2.77 4.92 -6.23
N THR A 144 -1.81 5.77 -5.86
CA THR A 144 -0.46 5.34 -5.45
C THR A 144 -0.48 4.31 -4.33
N ILE A 145 -1.26 4.55 -3.26
CA ILE A 145 -1.38 3.58 -2.16
C ILE A 145 -1.86 2.23 -2.67
N LEU A 146 -2.92 2.23 -3.48
CA LEU A 146 -3.52 0.99 -3.94
C LEU A 146 -2.61 0.27 -4.93
N HIS A 147 -1.87 0.99 -5.76
CA HIS A 147 -0.87 0.45 -6.67
C HIS A 147 0.26 -0.25 -5.90
N GLU A 148 0.81 0.41 -4.88
CA GLU A 148 1.84 -0.19 -4.03
C GLU A 148 1.31 -1.40 -3.24
N MET A 149 0.06 -1.34 -2.77
CA MET A 149 -0.60 -2.50 -2.16
C MET A 149 -0.77 -3.64 -3.17
N GLY A 150 -1.00 -3.33 -4.44
CA GLY A 150 -1.04 -4.31 -5.54
C GLY A 150 0.28 -5.07 -5.67
N HIS A 151 1.43 -4.38 -5.61
CA HIS A 151 2.75 -5.04 -5.55
C HIS A 151 2.89 -5.96 -4.34
N SER A 152 2.36 -5.58 -3.17
CA SER A 152 2.36 -6.45 -1.99
C SER A 152 1.42 -7.66 -2.13
N ALA A 153 0.30 -7.52 -2.82
CA ALA A 153 -0.67 -8.59 -3.05
C ALA A 153 -0.22 -9.59 -4.13
N LEU A 154 0.44 -9.10 -5.19
CA LEU A 154 0.93 -9.89 -6.31
C LEU A 154 2.30 -10.53 -6.03
N TYR A 155 2.94 -10.23 -4.90
CA TYR A 155 4.24 -10.78 -4.51
C TYR A 155 4.27 -12.33 -4.53
N PRO A 156 5.33 -12.97 -5.05
CA PRO A 156 6.59 -12.41 -5.58
C PRO A 156 6.53 -12.01 -7.06
N VAL A 157 5.36 -12.14 -7.67
CA VAL A 157 5.10 -12.01 -9.10
C VAL A 157 4.83 -10.52 -9.37
N HIS A 158 5.87 -9.69 -9.24
CA HIS A 158 5.79 -8.22 -9.41
C HIS A 158 5.54 -7.89 -10.86
N HIS A 159 4.30 -7.58 -11.21
CA HIS A 159 3.95 -7.28 -12.59
C HIS A 159 3.23 -5.94 -12.66
N HIS A 160 3.96 -4.94 -13.12
CA HIS A 160 3.33 -3.90 -13.91
C HIS A 160 2.67 -4.55 -15.12
N ASP A 161 1.42 -4.20 -15.39
CA ASP A 161 0.72 -4.61 -16.59
C ASP A 161 0.49 -3.38 -17.46
N ASN A 162 1.51 -3.07 -18.24
CA ASN A 162 1.59 -1.90 -19.12
C ASN A 162 1.10 -2.20 -20.54
N ARG A 163 0.38 -3.32 -20.74
CA ARG A 163 -0.26 -3.66 -22.02
C ARG A 163 -1.35 -2.62 -22.33
N ASP A 164 -1.38 -2.13 -23.57
CA ASP A 164 -2.31 -1.08 -23.99
C ASP A 164 -3.79 -1.52 -23.88
N GLU A 165 -4.09 -2.80 -24.08
CA GLU A 165 -5.45 -3.37 -24.02
C GLU A 165 -6.07 -3.30 -22.62
N VAL A 166 -5.23 -3.17 -21.60
CA VAL A 166 -5.64 -3.04 -20.20
C VAL A 166 -5.19 -1.72 -19.57
N LYS A 167 -4.91 -0.70 -20.39
CA LYS A 167 -4.59 0.65 -19.92
C LYS A 167 -5.66 1.17 -18.96
N GLY A 168 -5.21 1.67 -17.80
CA GLY A 168 -6.08 2.11 -16.70
C GLY A 168 -6.35 1.05 -15.62
N ASN A 169 -5.79 -0.16 -15.78
CA ASN A 169 -5.75 -1.13 -14.68
C ASN A 169 -4.84 -0.62 -13.55
N LEU A 170 -5.05 -1.11 -12.32
CA LEU A 170 -4.31 -0.64 -11.15
C LEU A 170 -2.79 -0.75 -11.26
N MET A 171 -2.27 -1.81 -11.89
CA MET A 171 -0.82 -2.06 -12.00
C MET A 171 -0.18 -1.37 -13.20
N HIS A 172 -0.94 -0.63 -13.99
CA HIS A 172 -0.42 0.19 -15.06
C HIS A 172 0.39 1.38 -14.49
N GLU A 173 1.55 1.68 -15.05
CA GLU A 173 2.42 2.78 -14.57
C GLU A 173 1.86 4.17 -14.85
N ALA A 174 1.12 4.34 -15.95
CA ALA A 174 0.54 5.63 -16.32
C ALA A 174 -0.63 6.08 -15.43
N ASP A 175 -0.78 7.39 -15.30
CA ASP A 175 -1.92 8.06 -14.66
C ASP A 175 -3.27 7.63 -15.26
N GLY A 176 -4.30 7.59 -14.41
CA GLY A 176 -5.68 7.30 -14.81
C GLY A 176 -6.12 5.90 -14.44
N ARG A 177 -5.53 5.30 -13.40
CA ARG A 177 -5.92 3.99 -12.88
C ARG A 177 -7.32 4.04 -12.28
N HIS A 178 -8.22 3.17 -12.74
CA HIS A 178 -9.64 3.26 -12.36
C HIS A 178 -10.40 1.93 -12.33
N PHE A 179 -9.74 0.80 -12.64
CA PHE A 179 -10.32 -0.54 -12.57
C PHE A 179 -9.30 -1.60 -12.12
N LEU A 180 -9.82 -2.75 -11.70
CA LEU A 180 -9.07 -3.97 -11.43
C LEU A 180 -9.40 -5.04 -12.47
N LEU A 181 -8.39 -5.81 -12.85
CA LEU A 181 -8.54 -7.05 -13.60
C LEU A 181 -8.82 -8.20 -12.63
N ARG A 182 -9.47 -9.27 -13.11
CA ARG A 182 -9.82 -10.44 -12.28
C ARG A 182 -8.63 -10.97 -11.49
N TYR A 183 -7.48 -11.15 -12.13
CA TYR A 183 -6.30 -11.68 -11.43
C TYR A 183 -5.82 -10.74 -10.30
N GLN A 184 -6.05 -9.43 -10.42
CA GLN A 184 -5.72 -8.45 -9.37
C GLN A 184 -6.69 -8.54 -8.21
N VAL A 185 -7.98 -8.75 -8.49
CA VAL A 185 -9.00 -9.01 -7.46
C VAL A 185 -8.67 -10.31 -6.72
N GLU A 186 -8.39 -11.39 -7.43
CA GLU A 186 -8.00 -12.69 -6.84
C GLU A 186 -6.72 -12.57 -6.01
N ALA A 187 -5.73 -11.79 -6.46
CA ALA A 187 -4.52 -11.52 -5.68
C ALA A 187 -4.84 -10.82 -4.35
N PHE A 188 -5.75 -9.85 -4.36
CA PHE A 188 -6.23 -9.22 -3.12
C PHE A 188 -7.03 -10.18 -2.23
N GLU A 189 -7.83 -11.10 -2.80
CA GLU A 189 -8.55 -12.12 -2.03
C GLU A 189 -7.59 -13.06 -1.26
N HIS A 190 -6.44 -13.36 -1.85
CA HIS A 190 -5.45 -14.29 -1.30
C HIS A 190 -4.26 -13.62 -0.60
N ALA A 191 -4.25 -12.28 -0.53
CA ALA A 191 -3.17 -11.55 0.10
C ALA A 191 -3.05 -11.88 1.60
N PHE A 192 -1.82 -11.91 2.14
CA PHE A 192 -1.59 -12.24 3.56
C PHE A 192 -2.26 -11.27 4.56
N PHE A 193 -2.65 -10.09 4.09
CA PHE A 193 -3.33 -9.03 4.84
C PHE A 193 -4.84 -8.97 4.54
N ALA A 194 -5.38 -9.97 3.85
CA ALA A 194 -6.80 -10.14 3.62
C ALA A 194 -7.46 -10.90 4.78
N ARG A 195 -8.66 -10.47 5.18
CA ARG A 195 -9.56 -11.25 6.04
C ARG A 195 -10.94 -11.32 5.41
N TYR A 196 -11.64 -12.44 5.58
CA TYR A 196 -13.05 -12.51 5.22
C TYR A 196 -13.89 -11.69 6.21
N ALA A 197 -14.84 -10.91 5.68
CA ALA A 197 -15.83 -10.18 6.47
C ALA A 197 -16.89 -11.12 7.05
#